data_AF-A0A6P2EZM6-F1
#
_entry.id   AF-A0A6P2EZM6-F1
#
_cell.length_a   1.000
_cell.length_b   1.000
_cell.length_c   1.000
_cell.angle_alpha   90.00
_cell.angle_beta   90.00
_cell.angle_gamma   90.00
#
_symmetry.space_group_name_H-M   'P 1'
#
loop_
_entity.id
_entity.type
_entity.pdbx_description
1 polymer ?
#
loop_
_entity_poly.entity_id
_entity_poly.type
_entity_poly.pdbx_seq_one_letter_code
_entity_poly.pdbx_strand_id
1 'polypeptide(L)'
;MRYSPRPIEDYGRIAHGKDGPQFVGPRNSVFLSKDVECWNLAFLSFDYDARPTPANPQFTSLVVKTVATRLDTGEIDYHGAGSMSVRSLLKLPAPQFVKVIEVHSILRQLPLYKALGNRWLATIKERSWKCATYEDGVDDDVESVAQAQALLASIASRR
;
A
#
# COMPACT_ATOMS: atom_id res chain seq x y z
N MET A 1 -0.14 2.07 -11.47
CA MET A 1 0.68 3.17 -10.92
C MET A 1 1.58 2.57 -9.85
N ARG A 2 2.87 2.94 -9.80
CA ARG A 2 3.83 2.42 -8.82
C ARG A 2 4.26 3.54 -7.88
N TYR A 3 4.22 3.30 -6.58
CA TYR A 3 4.62 4.28 -5.58
C TYR A 3 6.13 4.30 -5.34
N SER A 4 6.79 3.14 -5.44
CA SER A 4 8.23 3.04 -5.27
C SER A 4 8.97 3.70 -6.44
N PRO A 5 9.98 4.56 -6.18
CA PRO A 5 10.83 5.13 -7.22
C PRO A 5 11.55 4.06 -8.04
N ARG A 6 12.06 3.02 -7.38
CA ARG A 6 12.81 1.93 -7.99
C ARG A 6 11.95 0.66 -8.17
N PRO A 7 12.37 -0.30 -9.01
CA PRO A 7 11.78 -1.64 -9.05
C PRO A 7 11.90 -2.39 -7.72
N ILE A 8 11.04 -3.39 -7.47
CA ILE A 8 10.99 -4.14 -6.20
C ILE A 8 12.31 -4.89 -5.91
N GLU A 9 13.04 -5.25 -6.97
CA GLU A 9 14.32 -5.96 -6.93
C GLU A 9 15.43 -5.15 -6.22
N ASP A 10 15.34 -3.82 -6.24
CA ASP A 10 16.35 -2.91 -5.71
C ASP A 10 16.22 -2.70 -4.19
N TYR A 11 15.16 -3.23 -3.58
CA TYR A 11 14.83 -3.04 -2.16
C TYR A 11 15.25 -4.21 -1.27
N GLY A 12 16.16 -5.06 -1.76
CA GLY A 12 16.75 -6.12 -0.96
C GLY A 12 18.26 -6.13 -1.05
N ARG A 13 18.84 -7.12 -0.37
CA ARG A 13 20.29 -7.31 -0.31
C ARG A 13 20.64 -8.78 -0.36
N ILE A 14 21.86 -9.08 -0.74
CA ILE A 14 22.42 -10.42 -0.55
C ILE A 14 22.87 -10.54 0.90
N ALA A 15 22.39 -11.58 1.59
CA ALA A 15 22.83 -11.98 2.91
C ALA A 15 23.53 -13.34 2.79
N HIS A 16 24.66 -13.52 3.47
CA HIS A 16 25.34 -14.80 3.52
C HIS A 16 24.74 -15.64 4.65
N GLY A 17 23.94 -16.64 4.27
CA GLY A 17 23.40 -17.65 5.18
C GLY A 17 24.30 -18.88 5.26
N LYS A 18 23.88 -19.86 6.06
CA LYS A 18 24.57 -21.17 6.16
C LYS A 18 24.63 -21.91 4.82
N ASP A 19 23.65 -21.67 3.94
CA ASP A 19 23.51 -22.31 2.64
C ASP A 19 24.07 -21.45 1.48
N GLY A 20 24.84 -20.41 1.79
CA GLY A 20 25.44 -19.50 0.82
C GLY A 20 24.73 -18.14 0.69
N PRO A 21 25.08 -17.33 -0.34
CA PRO A 21 24.46 -16.03 -0.56
C PRO A 21 22.99 -16.18 -0.97
N GLN A 22 22.09 -15.61 -0.17
CA GLN A 22 20.66 -15.57 -0.44
C GLN A 22 20.20 -14.12 -0.52
N PHE A 23 19.37 -13.81 -1.52
CA PHE A 23 18.69 -12.52 -1.54
C PHE A 23 17.64 -12.45 -0.44
N VAL A 24 17.67 -11.38 0.35
CA VAL A 24 16.71 -11.07 1.38
C VAL A 24 16.06 -9.74 1.02
N GLY A 25 14.75 -9.74 0.82
CA GLY A 25 14.01 -8.54 0.46
C GLY A 25 12.59 -8.83 -0.05
N PRO A 26 11.84 -7.78 -0.43
CA PRO A 26 10.42 -7.88 -0.76
C PRO A 26 10.14 -8.70 -2.03
N ARG A 27 11.10 -8.78 -2.98
CA ARG A 27 10.93 -9.54 -4.24
C ARG A 27 10.67 -11.03 -4.05
N ASN A 28 11.08 -11.60 -2.90
CA ASN A 28 10.85 -13.02 -2.59
C ASN A 28 9.40 -13.33 -2.23
N SER A 29 8.59 -12.30 -1.94
CA SER A 29 7.16 -12.48 -1.66
C SER A 29 6.37 -12.49 -2.96
N VAL A 30 5.71 -13.60 -3.27
CA VAL A 30 4.81 -13.73 -4.44
C VAL A 30 3.71 -12.66 -4.41
N PHE A 31 3.21 -12.31 -3.21
CA PHE A 31 2.18 -11.28 -3.05
C PHE A 31 2.70 -9.87 -3.30
N LEU A 32 3.98 -9.58 -3.06
CA LEU A 32 4.52 -8.24 -3.31
C LEU A 32 5.06 -8.11 -4.73
N SER A 33 5.64 -9.17 -5.30
CA SER A 33 6.23 -9.12 -6.64
C SER A 33 5.22 -9.17 -7.78
N LYS A 34 4.04 -9.78 -7.58
CA LYS A 34 3.02 -9.95 -8.63
C LYS A 34 1.82 -9.00 -8.52
N ASP A 35 1.71 -8.25 -7.43
CA ASP A 35 0.54 -7.42 -7.14
C ASP A 35 0.99 -6.01 -6.76
N VAL A 36 0.77 -5.07 -7.68
CA VAL A 36 1.24 -3.69 -7.56
C VAL A 36 0.58 -2.94 -6.42
N GLU A 37 -0.70 -3.21 -6.11
CA GLU A 37 -1.37 -2.55 -5.00
C GLU A 37 -0.85 -3.08 -3.66
N CYS A 38 -0.60 -4.39 -3.55
CA CYS A 38 0.09 -4.95 -2.39
C CYS A 38 1.49 -4.37 -2.22
N TRP A 39 2.25 -4.21 -3.31
CA TRP A 39 3.56 -3.57 -3.25
C TRP A 39 3.48 -2.10 -2.84
N ASN A 40 2.57 -1.33 -3.41
CA ASN A 40 2.36 0.09 -3.09
C ASN A 40 2.07 0.28 -1.59
N LEU A 41 1.17 -0.53 -1.03
CA LEU A 41 0.86 -0.45 0.40
C LEU A 41 2.03 -0.90 1.28
N ALA A 42 2.73 -1.98 0.91
CA ALA A 42 3.92 -2.44 1.63
C ALA A 42 5.01 -1.35 1.64
N PHE A 43 5.26 -0.74 0.49
CA PHE A 43 6.24 0.33 0.32
C PHE A 43 5.90 1.56 1.15
N LEU A 44 4.62 1.95 1.25
CA LEU A 44 4.20 3.03 2.15
C LEU A 44 4.29 2.65 3.63
N SER A 45 4.04 1.39 3.95
CA SER A 45 3.93 0.92 5.33
C SER A 45 5.28 0.62 5.98
N PHE A 46 6.36 0.62 5.20
CA PHE A 46 7.67 0.21 5.67
C PHE A 46 8.82 0.83 4.88
N ASP A 47 9.88 1.22 5.60
CA ASP A 47 11.08 1.76 5.01
C ASP A 47 12.04 0.69 4.48
N TYR A 48 11.77 0.28 3.23
CA TYR A 48 12.59 -0.68 2.50
C TYR A 48 13.96 -0.12 2.07
N ASP A 49 14.13 1.20 2.04
CA ASP A 49 15.43 1.81 1.74
C ASP A 49 16.40 1.67 2.91
N ALA A 50 15.90 1.77 4.14
CA ALA A 50 16.70 1.60 5.35
C ALA A 50 17.00 0.12 5.68
N ARG A 51 16.08 -0.80 5.37
CA ARG A 51 16.23 -2.23 5.68
C ARG A 51 15.39 -3.11 4.76
N PRO A 52 15.86 -4.31 4.39
CA PRO A 52 15.20 -5.14 3.39
C PRO A 52 13.93 -5.86 3.89
N THR A 53 13.76 -6.03 5.20
CA THR A 53 12.68 -6.85 5.78
C THR A 53 12.04 -6.21 7.02
N PRO A 54 10.70 -6.22 7.11
CA PRO A 54 9.98 -5.84 8.32
C PRO A 54 10.30 -6.75 9.50
N ALA A 55 10.34 -6.17 10.70
CA ALA A 55 10.53 -6.94 11.94
C ALA A 55 9.31 -7.80 12.29
N ASN A 56 8.11 -7.40 11.87
CA ASN A 56 6.90 -8.18 12.09
C ASN A 56 6.81 -9.30 11.03
N PRO A 57 6.87 -10.59 11.42
CA PRO A 57 6.82 -11.71 10.48
C PRO A 57 5.48 -11.82 9.73
N GLN A 58 4.41 -11.25 10.29
CA GLN A 58 3.08 -11.24 9.67
C GLN A 58 2.85 -10.03 8.75
N PHE A 59 3.83 -9.14 8.60
CA PHE A 59 3.67 -7.87 7.88
C PHE A 59 3.06 -8.05 6.48
N THR A 60 3.61 -8.96 5.68
CA THR A 60 3.09 -9.22 4.33
C THR A 60 1.64 -9.71 4.35
N SER A 61 1.27 -10.57 5.31
CA SER A 61 -0.13 -11.02 5.46
C SER A 61 -1.05 -9.86 5.84
N LEU A 62 -0.60 -8.96 6.73
CA LEU A 62 -1.35 -7.77 7.11
C LEU A 62 -1.55 -6.82 5.93
N VAL A 63 -0.53 -6.64 5.09
CA VAL A 63 -0.64 -5.88 3.83
C VAL A 63 -1.73 -6.47 2.95
N VAL A 64 -1.64 -7.77 2.62
CA VAL A 64 -2.60 -8.44 1.72
C VAL A 64 -4.04 -8.32 2.27
N LYS A 65 -4.23 -8.56 3.57
CA LYS A 65 -5.54 -8.42 4.23
C LYS A 65 -6.06 -6.99 4.17
N THR A 66 -5.18 -6.01 4.38
CA THR A 66 -5.55 -4.58 4.33
C THR A 66 -5.97 -4.18 2.92
N VAL A 67 -5.24 -4.59 1.90
CA VAL A 67 -5.60 -4.35 0.48
C VAL A 67 -6.96 -4.96 0.13
N ALA A 68 -7.22 -6.17 0.61
CA ALA A 68 -8.48 -6.89 0.39
C ALA A 68 -9.65 -6.41 1.26
N THR A 69 -9.44 -5.42 2.16
CA THR A 69 -10.52 -4.96 3.04
C THR A 69 -11.51 -4.06 2.28
N ARG A 70 -12.79 -4.40 2.35
CA ARG A 70 -13.91 -3.63 1.81
C ARG A 70 -14.13 -2.34 2.59
N LEU A 71 -14.41 -1.25 1.88
CA LEU A 71 -14.57 0.07 2.50
C LEU A 71 -15.96 0.27 3.12
N ASP A 72 -16.97 -0.44 2.63
CA ASP A 72 -18.35 -0.35 3.12
C ASP A 72 -18.58 -1.22 4.37
N THR A 73 -18.03 -2.44 4.41
CA THR A 73 -18.26 -3.39 5.51
C THR A 73 -17.07 -3.55 6.45
N GLY A 74 -15.85 -3.21 6.01
CA GLY A 74 -14.62 -3.53 6.76
C GLY A 74 -14.24 -5.02 6.72
N GLU A 75 -14.97 -5.84 5.97
CA GLU A 75 -14.67 -7.27 5.79
C GLU A 75 -13.56 -7.50 4.77
N ILE A 76 -12.88 -8.64 4.87
CA ILE A 76 -11.81 -9.01 3.94
C ILE A 76 -12.42 -9.82 2.79
N ASP A 77 -12.35 -9.30 1.57
CA ASP A 77 -12.75 -9.98 0.35
C ASP A 77 -11.55 -10.19 -0.58
N TYR A 78 -11.02 -11.41 -0.62
CA TYR A 78 -9.91 -11.77 -1.51
C TYR A 78 -10.33 -12.01 -2.96
N HIS A 79 -11.62 -12.24 -3.21
CA HIS A 79 -12.14 -12.58 -4.53
C HIS A 79 -12.56 -11.36 -5.33
N GLY A 80 -12.66 -10.18 -4.67
CA GLY A 80 -13.04 -8.94 -5.33
C GLY A 80 -14.44 -9.01 -5.94
N ALA A 81 -15.32 -9.81 -5.33
CA ALA A 81 -16.66 -10.09 -5.83
C ALA A 81 -17.66 -8.97 -5.50
N GLY A 82 -17.22 -7.91 -4.81
CA GLY A 82 -18.06 -6.79 -4.37
C GLY A 82 -17.42 -5.40 -4.50
N SER A 83 -18.09 -4.45 -3.84
CA SER A 83 -17.84 -3.00 -3.71
C SER A 83 -16.37 -2.55 -3.53
N MET A 84 -16.13 -1.23 -3.55
CA MET A 84 -14.79 -0.67 -3.39
C MET A 84 -14.05 -1.20 -2.15
N SER A 85 -12.82 -1.64 -2.36
CA SER A 85 -11.87 -2.02 -1.31
C SER A 85 -10.71 -1.02 -1.22
N VAL A 86 -9.86 -1.19 -0.22
CA VAL A 86 -8.60 -0.42 -0.09
C VAL A 86 -7.75 -0.56 -1.36
N ARG A 87 -7.77 -1.72 -2.02
CA ARG A 87 -7.12 -1.92 -3.34
C ARG A 87 -7.52 -0.84 -4.33
N SER A 88 -8.80 -0.49 -4.40
CA SER A 88 -9.28 0.53 -5.34
C SER A 88 -8.67 1.90 -5.06
N LEU A 89 -8.50 2.27 -3.79
CA LEU A 89 -7.89 3.54 -3.40
C LEU A 89 -6.39 3.63 -3.70
N LEU A 90 -5.68 2.50 -3.71
CA LEU A 90 -4.24 2.44 -4.03
C LEU A 90 -3.92 2.72 -5.51
N LYS A 91 -4.95 2.95 -6.33
CA LYS A 91 -4.81 3.46 -7.70
C LYS A 91 -4.67 4.98 -7.76
N LEU A 92 -5.01 5.68 -6.67
CA LEU A 92 -4.78 7.11 -6.50
C LEU A 92 -3.28 7.37 -6.25
N PRO A 93 -2.78 8.59 -6.48
CA PRO A 93 -1.52 9.04 -5.92
C PRO A 93 -1.43 8.83 -4.40
N ALA A 94 -0.22 8.53 -3.90
CA ALA A 94 -0.02 8.18 -2.50
C ALA A 94 -0.58 9.22 -1.49
N PRO A 95 -0.39 10.55 -1.69
CA PRO A 95 -0.97 11.54 -0.77
C PRO A 95 -2.51 11.50 -0.71
N GLN A 96 -3.18 11.36 -1.84
CA GLN A 96 -4.64 11.25 -1.91
C GLN A 96 -5.14 9.97 -1.23
N PHE A 97 -4.48 8.83 -1.47
CA PHE A 97 -4.78 7.59 -0.75
C PHE A 97 -4.72 7.78 0.77
N VAL A 98 -3.66 8.42 1.26
CA VAL A 98 -3.47 8.68 2.70
C VAL A 98 -4.54 9.62 3.25
N LYS A 99 -4.86 10.70 2.53
CA LYS A 99 -5.91 11.66 2.93
C LYS A 99 -7.27 10.97 3.06
N VAL A 100 -7.65 10.17 2.06
CA VAL A 100 -8.92 9.42 2.05
C VAL A 100 -8.96 8.39 3.18
N ILE A 101 -7.90 7.61 3.38
CA ILE A 101 -7.91 6.55 4.40
C ILE A 101 -7.88 7.11 5.82
N GLU A 102 -7.23 8.24 6.04
CA GLU A 102 -7.15 8.90 7.34
C GLU A 102 -8.53 9.29 7.87
N VAL A 103 -9.36 9.89 7.02
CA VAL A 103 -10.69 10.38 7.41
C VAL A 103 -11.76 9.29 7.34
N HIS A 104 -11.45 8.12 6.78
CA HIS A 104 -12.43 7.06 6.63
C HIS A 104 -12.68 6.31 7.94
N SER A 105 -13.95 6.10 8.26
CA SER A 105 -14.43 5.28 9.39
C SER A 105 -13.82 3.87 9.48
N ILE A 106 -13.39 3.25 8.38
CA ILE A 106 -12.79 1.90 8.37
C ILE A 106 -11.35 1.90 8.88
N LEU A 107 -10.67 3.05 8.98
CA LEU A 107 -9.25 3.13 9.37
C LEU A 107 -8.92 2.22 10.57
N ARG A 108 -9.70 2.30 11.64
CA ARG A 108 -9.50 1.52 12.88
C ARG A 108 -9.76 0.02 12.72
N GLN A 109 -10.44 -0.37 11.64
CA GLN A 109 -10.76 -1.76 11.32
C GLN A 109 -9.68 -2.42 10.45
N LEU A 110 -8.83 -1.63 9.79
CA LEU A 110 -7.78 -2.12 8.90
C LEU A 110 -6.78 -3.02 9.65
N PRO A 111 -6.41 -4.19 9.09
CA PRO A 111 -5.44 -5.10 9.70
C PRO A 111 -4.10 -4.45 10.06
N LEU A 112 -3.52 -3.62 9.16
CA LEU A 112 -2.28 -2.91 9.46
C LEU A 112 -2.44 -1.88 10.58
N TYR A 113 -3.54 -1.13 10.61
CA TYR A 113 -3.82 -0.18 11.69
C TYR A 113 -4.04 -0.91 13.02
N LYS A 114 -4.75 -2.03 13.05
CA LYS A 114 -4.93 -2.84 14.27
C LYS A 114 -3.60 -3.35 14.82
N ALA A 115 -2.67 -3.73 13.95
CA ALA A 115 -1.38 -4.28 14.36
C ALA A 115 -0.35 -3.21 14.77
N LEU A 116 -0.39 -2.01 14.16
CA LEU A 116 0.67 -1.00 14.28
C LEU A 116 0.19 0.37 14.78
N GLY A 117 -1.12 0.58 14.86
CA GLY A 117 -1.78 1.78 15.36
C GLY A 117 -1.40 3.06 14.63
N ASN A 118 -1.42 4.17 15.37
CA ASN A 118 -1.08 5.50 14.87
C ASN A 118 0.33 5.59 14.28
N ARG A 119 1.27 4.74 14.72
CA ARG A 119 2.63 4.72 14.16
C ARG A 119 2.62 4.35 12.69
N TRP A 120 1.74 3.43 12.29
CA TRP A 120 1.58 3.09 10.87
C TRP A 120 0.97 4.23 10.07
N LEU A 121 -0.06 4.89 10.60
CA LEU A 121 -0.64 6.07 9.94
C LEU A 121 0.41 7.19 9.74
N ALA A 122 1.21 7.47 10.77
CA ALA A 122 2.31 8.42 10.67
C ALA A 122 3.36 7.99 9.62
N THR A 123 3.65 6.69 9.53
CA THR A 123 4.60 6.14 8.56
C THR A 123 4.10 6.30 7.12
N ILE A 124 2.84 5.94 6.83
CA ILE A 124 2.32 6.07 5.47
C ILE A 124 2.19 7.54 5.05
N LYS A 125 1.88 8.44 5.99
CA LYS A 125 1.88 9.90 5.77
C LYS A 125 3.27 10.43 5.43
N GLU A 126 4.28 10.06 6.20
CA GLU A 126 5.65 10.51 5.94
C GLU A 126 6.13 10.00 4.58
N ARG A 127 5.83 8.74 4.26
CA ARG A 127 6.31 8.08 3.05
C ARG A 127 5.55 8.49 1.79
N SER A 128 4.29 8.93 1.88
CA SER A 128 3.53 9.36 0.70
C SER A 128 4.17 10.54 -0.05
N TRP A 129 4.86 11.43 0.67
CA TRP A 129 5.61 12.56 0.08
C TRP A 129 6.90 12.15 -0.61
N LYS A 130 7.40 10.93 -0.35
CA LYS A 130 8.63 10.37 -0.93
C LYS A 130 8.34 9.44 -2.13
N CYS A 131 7.06 9.28 -2.49
CA CYS A 131 6.64 8.40 -3.58
C CYS A 131 6.82 9.08 -4.94
N ALA A 132 7.13 8.27 -5.96
CA ALA A 132 7.31 8.74 -7.34
C ALA A 132 6.06 9.46 -7.90
N THR A 133 4.88 9.15 -7.35
CA THR A 133 3.60 9.77 -7.75
C THR A 133 3.42 11.20 -7.27
N TYR A 134 4.36 11.76 -6.50
CA TYR A 134 4.30 13.15 -6.04
C TYR A 134 4.68 14.14 -7.15
N GLU A 135 5.52 13.74 -8.11
CA GLU A 135 6.01 14.63 -9.18
C GLU A 135 4.97 14.87 -10.30
N ASP A 136 3.88 14.10 -10.34
CA ASP A 136 2.84 14.15 -11.38
C ASP A 136 1.78 15.25 -11.17
N GLY A 137 2.00 16.23 -10.29
CA GLY A 137 1.06 17.35 -10.08
C GLY A 137 -0.25 16.91 -9.46
N VAL A 138 -0.18 16.36 -8.24
CA VAL A 138 -1.34 15.84 -7.51
C VAL A 138 -2.27 17.00 -7.13
N ASP A 139 -3.47 17.01 -7.71
CA ASP A 139 -4.57 17.88 -7.30
C ASP A 139 -5.01 17.48 -5.87
N ASP A 140 -4.97 18.41 -4.92
CA ASP A 140 -5.08 18.14 -3.48
C ASP A 140 -6.54 17.90 -3.00
N ASP A 141 -7.51 17.91 -3.92
CA ASP A 141 -8.94 18.04 -3.64
C ASP A 141 -9.67 16.72 -3.32
N VAL A 142 -8.98 15.58 -3.25
CA VAL A 142 -9.61 14.29 -2.90
C VAL A 142 -9.64 14.10 -1.39
N GLU A 143 -10.78 14.39 -0.77
CA GLU A 143 -10.97 14.35 0.69
C GLU A 143 -11.90 13.23 1.17
N SER A 144 -12.47 12.44 0.26
CA SER A 144 -13.46 11.42 0.59
C SER A 144 -13.43 10.22 -0.35
N VAL A 145 -14.02 9.11 0.11
CA VAL A 145 -14.20 7.91 -0.73
C VAL A 145 -15.12 8.16 -1.92
N ALA A 146 -16.15 8.99 -1.78
CA ALA A 146 -17.05 9.31 -2.88
C ALA A 146 -16.31 10.10 -4.00
N GLN A 147 -15.47 11.07 -3.62
CA GLN A 147 -14.62 11.78 -4.58
C GLN A 147 -13.59 10.85 -5.22
N ALA A 148 -12.97 9.96 -4.44
CA ALA A 148 -12.06 8.94 -4.96
C ALA A 148 -12.76 8.03 -5.99
N GLN A 149 -14.00 7.60 -5.72
CA GLN A 149 -14.81 6.81 -6.66
C GLN A 149 -15.04 7.56 -7.97
N ALA A 150 -15.48 8.82 -7.90
CA ALA A 150 -15.75 9.64 -9.08
C ALA A 150 -14.48 9.86 -9.91
N LEU A 151 -13.34 10.15 -9.26
CA LEU A 151 -12.06 10.32 -9.92
C LEU A 151 -11.62 9.04 -10.63
N LEU A 152 -11.66 7.88 -9.94
CA LEU A 152 -11.30 6.59 -10.52
C LEU A 152 -12.20 6.22 -11.71
N ALA A 153 -13.50 6.50 -11.63
CA ALA A 153 -14.44 6.30 -12.73
C ALA A 153 -14.10 7.19 -13.94
N SER A 154 -13.77 8.47 -13.71
CA SER A 154 -13.39 9.40 -14.78
C SER A 154 -12.08 9.02 -15.49
N ILE A 155 -11.12 8.46 -14.75
CA ILE A 155 -9.86 7.94 -15.32
C ILE A 155 -10.14 6.71 -16.18
N ALA A 156 -11.04 5.83 -15.73
CA ALA A 156 -11.42 4.64 -16.47
C ALA A 156 -12.17 4.96 -17.78
N SER A 157 -13.02 5.99 -17.81
CA SER A 157 -13.77 6.39 -19.00
C SER A 157 -12.95 7.10 -20.08
N ARG A 158 -11.71 7.50 -19.77
CA ARG A 158 -10.79 8.19 -20.71
C ARG A 158 -9.79 7.25 -21.39
N ARG A 159 -9.84 5.95 -21.09
CA ARG A 159 -9.00 4.91 -21.68
C ARG A 159 -9.83 4.05 -22.62
#